data_AF-A0A8J3ZCQ0-F1
#
_entry.id   AF-A0A8J3ZCQ0-F1
#
_cell.length_a   1.000
_cell.length_b   1.000
_cell.length_c   1.000
_cell.angle_alpha   90.00
_cell.angle_beta   90.00
_cell.angle_gamma   90.00
#
_symmetry.space_group_name_H-M   'P 1'
#
loop_
_entity.id
_entity.type
_entity.pdbx_description
1 polymer ?
#
loop_
_entity_poly.entity_id
_entity_poly.type
_entity_poly.pdbx_seq_one_letter_code
_entity_poly.pdbx_strand_id
1 'polypeptide(L)'
;MVRRAALVIAVLALGLVGPAVPAQAAQPTFDEFSRLSVRSAGQYWSGNQVGGQWAWSPQSATESGISWGDPATWPPTSMEMFRHEGDWLLLDGWKDNGTYYTVRVTQEQIGDGTCADLRPVPAAGGRQHYVQWTVPAQAYCLKAWGTITEQSSGKVVDFGHTQIWSPPAACGNAYFTGQTCVKQWESWWDNRGTPGTPITRKLERDQYIARGLGMAFRIQQYYPSSWRADLRYSWTW
;
A
#
# COMPACT_ATOMS: atom_id res chain seq x y z
N MET A 1 -31.95 -16.98 82.22
CA MET A 1 -32.97 -16.63 81.22
C MET A 1 -32.28 -16.00 80.01
N VAL A 2 -32.53 -16.60 78.84
CA VAL A 2 -32.42 -16.09 77.45
C VAL A 2 -31.07 -15.52 76.96
N ARG A 3 -30.33 -16.41 76.25
CA ARG A 3 -29.35 -16.09 75.19
C ARG A 3 -30.06 -15.40 74.01
N ARG A 4 -29.44 -14.38 73.38
CA ARG A 4 -29.70 -14.04 71.97
C ARG A 4 -28.42 -13.61 71.25
N ALA A 5 -28.17 -14.28 70.15
CA ALA A 5 -27.10 -14.08 69.19
C ALA A 5 -27.54 -13.13 68.06
N ALA A 6 -26.58 -12.49 67.38
CA ALA A 6 -26.74 -11.93 66.04
C ALA A 6 -25.35 -11.94 65.36
N LEU A 7 -25.03 -12.97 64.57
CA LEU A 7 -25.16 -13.07 63.10
C LEU A 7 -24.23 -12.11 62.33
N VAL A 8 -23.08 -12.66 61.92
CA VAL A 8 -22.14 -12.10 60.94
C VAL A 8 -22.69 -12.43 59.54
N ILE A 9 -22.98 -11.42 58.73
CA ILE A 9 -23.34 -11.59 57.31
C ILE A 9 -22.05 -11.42 56.49
N ALA A 10 -21.47 -12.53 56.06
CA ALA A 10 -20.44 -12.55 55.03
C ALA A 10 -21.12 -12.62 53.65
N VAL A 11 -21.13 -11.51 52.92
CA VAL A 11 -21.58 -11.48 51.53
C VAL A 11 -20.42 -11.98 50.65
N LEU A 12 -20.49 -13.25 50.24
CA LEU A 12 -19.68 -13.77 49.14
C LEU A 12 -20.20 -13.17 47.83
N ALA A 13 -19.48 -12.18 47.30
CA ALA A 13 -19.62 -11.78 45.91
C ALA A 13 -18.94 -12.82 45.02
N LEU A 14 -19.69 -13.85 44.60
CA LEU A 14 -19.28 -14.72 43.49
C LEU A 14 -19.27 -13.87 42.20
N GLY A 15 -18.08 -13.39 41.84
CA GLY A 15 -17.83 -12.77 40.55
C GLY A 15 -18.14 -13.73 39.43
N LEU A 16 -19.15 -13.39 38.63
CA LEU A 16 -19.46 -14.02 37.34
C LEU A 16 -18.30 -13.79 36.37
N VAL A 17 -17.32 -14.69 36.37
CA VAL A 17 -16.30 -14.74 35.32
C VAL A 17 -16.95 -15.39 34.09
N GLY A 18 -17.63 -14.57 33.29
CA GLY A 18 -18.09 -15.00 31.97
C GLY A 18 -16.89 -15.33 31.08
N PRO A 19 -17.02 -16.30 30.15
CA PRO A 19 -15.95 -16.59 29.20
C PRO A 19 -15.65 -15.31 28.40
N ALA A 20 -14.42 -14.82 28.50
CA ALA A 20 -13.95 -13.71 27.69
C ALA A 20 -14.07 -14.14 26.22
N VAL A 21 -14.99 -13.53 25.48
CA VAL A 21 -15.04 -13.69 24.02
C VAL A 21 -13.70 -13.19 23.50
N PRO A 22 -12.91 -14.00 22.77
CA PRO A 22 -11.65 -13.56 22.23
C PRO A 22 -11.91 -12.35 21.33
N ALA A 23 -11.39 -11.19 21.71
CA ALA A 23 -11.46 -10.00 20.89
C ALA A 23 -10.74 -10.30 19.58
N GLN A 24 -11.48 -10.26 18.46
CA GLN A 24 -10.89 -10.42 17.15
C GLN A 24 -9.90 -9.28 16.93
N ALA A 25 -8.64 -9.61 16.74
CA ALA A 25 -7.61 -8.61 16.48
C ALA A 25 -8.04 -7.75 15.28
N ALA A 26 -7.97 -6.43 15.46
CA ALA A 26 -8.24 -5.49 14.37
C ALA A 26 -7.34 -5.84 13.19
N GLN A 27 -7.91 -5.86 11.98
CA GLN A 27 -7.14 -6.06 10.76
C GLN A 27 -6.13 -4.91 10.63
N PRO A 28 -4.87 -5.18 10.24
CA PRO A 28 -3.87 -4.14 10.14
C PRO A 28 -4.23 -3.18 9.00
N THR A 29 -3.89 -1.92 9.18
CA THR A 29 -4.01 -0.91 8.13
C THR A 29 -2.81 -0.95 7.19
N PHE A 30 -2.98 -0.46 5.96
CA PHE A 30 -1.90 -0.37 4.99
C PHE A 30 -0.74 0.51 5.48
N ASP A 31 -1.03 1.52 6.31
CA ASP A 31 -0.01 2.40 6.88
C ASP A 31 0.96 1.71 7.83
N GLU A 32 0.48 0.70 8.55
CA GLU A 32 1.36 -0.13 9.38
C GLU A 32 2.41 -0.89 8.55
N PHE A 33 2.14 -1.09 7.25
CA PHE A 33 3.09 -1.67 6.30
C PHE A 33 3.91 -0.61 5.58
N SER A 34 3.26 0.33 4.90
CA SER A 34 3.94 1.29 4.03
C SER A 34 4.64 2.41 4.78
N ARG A 35 4.17 2.75 5.98
CA ARG A 35 4.62 3.88 6.81
C ARG A 35 4.36 5.25 6.18
N LEU A 36 3.28 5.39 5.40
CA LEU A 36 2.97 6.63 4.68
C LEU A 36 2.60 7.82 5.57
N SER A 37 2.15 7.60 6.80
CA SER A 37 1.74 8.65 7.75
C SER A 37 2.90 9.27 8.53
N VAL A 38 4.10 8.70 8.42
CA VAL A 38 5.32 9.18 9.07
C VAL A 38 6.38 9.48 8.03
N ARG A 39 7.23 10.46 8.32
CA ARG A 39 8.43 10.73 7.52
C ARG A 39 9.39 9.55 7.66
N SER A 40 9.36 8.67 6.67
CA SER A 40 10.11 7.45 6.68
C SER A 40 10.78 7.26 5.33
N ALA A 41 11.89 6.54 5.34
CA ALA A 41 12.65 6.26 4.14
C ALA A 41 13.30 4.89 4.24
N GLY A 42 13.68 4.36 3.09
CA GLY A 42 14.36 3.09 3.01
C GLY A 42 15.19 2.96 1.75
N GLN A 43 16.23 2.13 1.83
CA GLN A 43 17.14 1.87 0.72
C GLN A 43 17.19 0.37 0.44
N TYR A 44 16.97 -0.01 -0.81
CA TYR A 44 16.96 -1.39 -1.26
C TYR A 44 18.16 -1.68 -2.18
N TRP A 45 18.60 -2.94 -2.16
CA TRP A 45 19.86 -3.36 -2.75
C TRP A 45 19.65 -4.56 -3.67
N SER A 46 20.33 -4.55 -4.82
CA SER A 46 20.42 -5.70 -5.72
C SER A 46 21.82 -6.30 -5.60
N GLY A 47 21.93 -7.39 -4.85
CA GLY A 47 23.24 -7.92 -4.44
C GLY A 47 24.03 -6.89 -3.63
N ASN A 48 25.20 -6.50 -4.14
CA ASN A 48 26.09 -5.52 -3.50
C ASN A 48 25.96 -4.10 -4.08
N GLN A 49 24.94 -3.84 -4.88
CA GLN A 49 24.68 -2.52 -5.46
C GLN A 49 23.41 -1.92 -4.86
N VAL A 50 23.44 -0.60 -4.64
CA VAL A 50 22.25 0.15 -4.26
C VAL A 50 21.29 0.13 -5.44
N GLY A 51 20.10 -0.43 -5.24
CA GLY A 51 19.04 -0.48 -6.26
C GLY A 51 18.17 0.77 -6.28
N GLY A 52 18.11 1.50 -5.16
CA GLY A 52 17.39 2.76 -5.05
C GLY A 52 16.97 3.07 -3.62
N GLN A 53 16.33 4.22 -3.45
CA GLN A 53 15.80 4.74 -2.20
C GLN A 53 14.35 5.18 -2.39
N TRP A 54 13.56 5.03 -1.33
CA TRP A 54 12.23 5.62 -1.22
C TRP A 54 12.12 6.50 0.02
N ALA A 55 11.23 7.49 -0.01
CA ALA A 55 10.86 8.26 1.17
C ALA A 55 9.40 8.70 1.12
N TRP A 56 8.66 8.44 2.20
CA TRP A 56 7.35 9.01 2.46
C TRP A 56 7.49 10.40 3.09
N SER A 57 6.63 11.31 2.64
CA SER A 57 6.53 12.70 3.09
C SER A 57 5.04 13.03 3.32
N PRO A 58 4.53 12.85 4.55
CA PRO A 58 3.17 13.22 4.90
C PRO A 58 2.93 14.72 4.65
N GLN A 59 1.86 15.04 3.95
CA GLN A 59 1.45 16.42 3.65
C GLN A 59 0.31 16.88 4.54
N SER A 60 -0.55 15.95 4.96
CA SER A 60 -1.64 16.19 5.91
C SER A 60 -2.01 14.87 6.61
N ALA A 61 -3.09 14.86 7.40
CA ALA A 61 -3.60 13.64 8.03
C ALA A 61 -4.07 12.58 7.02
N THR A 62 -4.40 12.98 5.79
CA THR A 62 -4.96 12.11 4.76
C THR A 62 -4.17 12.11 3.46
N GLU A 63 -3.09 12.90 3.35
CA GLU A 63 -2.30 13.00 2.12
C GLU A 63 -0.82 12.73 2.40
N SER A 64 -0.19 11.95 1.54
CA SER A 64 1.24 11.67 1.61
C SER A 64 1.83 11.57 0.22
N GLY A 65 3.08 12.02 0.08
CA GLY A 65 3.86 11.82 -1.13
C GLY A 65 4.94 10.77 -0.92
N ILE A 66 5.21 9.92 -1.92
CA ILE A 66 6.41 9.07 -1.94
C ILE A 66 7.32 9.43 -3.10
N SER A 67 8.58 9.66 -2.78
CA SER A 67 9.65 9.81 -3.76
C SER A 67 10.41 8.50 -3.90
N TRP A 68 10.81 8.19 -5.14
CA TRP A 68 11.64 7.04 -5.49
C TRP A 68 12.83 7.51 -6.33
N GLY A 69 14.05 7.07 -6.06
CA GLY A 69 15.19 7.53 -6.85
C GLY A 69 16.54 6.95 -6.45
N ASP A 70 17.57 7.43 -7.14
CA ASP A 70 18.96 7.15 -6.82
C ASP A 70 19.39 7.94 -5.57
N PRO A 71 19.87 7.29 -4.50
CA PRO A 71 20.37 8.00 -3.33
C PRO A 71 21.58 8.91 -3.60
N ALA A 72 22.35 8.67 -4.66
CA ALA A 72 23.48 9.52 -5.03
C ALA A 72 23.06 10.91 -5.54
N THR A 73 21.83 11.05 -6.04
CA THR A 73 21.27 12.31 -6.56
C THR A 73 20.04 12.77 -5.77
N TRP A 74 19.92 12.31 -4.52
CA TRP A 74 18.76 12.61 -3.68
C TRP A 74 18.69 14.09 -3.25
N PRO A 75 17.50 14.71 -3.19
CA PRO A 75 16.17 14.15 -3.49
C PRO A 75 15.83 14.18 -4.98
N PRO A 76 15.05 13.19 -5.48
CA PRO A 76 14.53 13.23 -6.84
C PRO A 76 13.48 14.33 -6.99
N THR A 77 13.26 14.79 -8.23
CA THR A 77 12.15 15.69 -8.57
C THR A 77 10.80 14.99 -8.55
N SER A 78 10.80 13.65 -8.64
CA SER A 78 9.60 12.85 -8.71
C SER A 78 8.98 12.58 -7.34
N MET A 79 7.65 12.66 -7.26
CA MET A 79 6.90 12.30 -6.06
C MET A 79 5.46 11.88 -6.43
N GLU A 80 5.12 10.63 -6.18
CA GLU A 80 3.76 10.11 -6.31
C GLU A 80 2.90 10.60 -5.15
N MET A 81 1.67 11.02 -5.44
CA MET A 81 0.75 11.60 -4.46
C MET A 81 -0.40 10.66 -4.16
N PHE A 82 -0.56 10.37 -2.87
CA PHE A 82 -1.61 9.50 -2.37
C PHE A 82 -2.54 10.24 -1.41
N ARG A 83 -3.81 9.83 -1.43
CA ARG A 83 -4.83 10.32 -0.51
C ARG A 83 -5.64 9.19 0.10
N HIS A 84 -5.75 9.17 1.41
CA HIS A 84 -6.64 8.30 2.15
C HIS A 84 -8.05 8.91 2.18
N GLU A 85 -9.03 8.22 1.57
CA GLU A 85 -10.44 8.59 1.58
C GLU A 85 -11.30 7.35 1.90
N GLY A 86 -11.98 7.34 3.04
CA GLY A 86 -12.82 6.21 3.46
C GLY A 86 -12.00 4.93 3.66
N ASP A 87 -12.39 3.85 2.99
CA ASP A 87 -11.72 2.54 3.10
C ASP A 87 -10.55 2.37 2.11
N TRP A 88 -10.06 3.45 1.50
CA TRP A 88 -9.14 3.38 0.38
C TRP A 88 -8.00 4.38 0.47
N LEU A 89 -6.81 3.91 0.08
CA LEU A 89 -5.75 4.79 -0.39
C LEU A 89 -5.88 4.94 -1.90
N LEU A 90 -5.91 6.19 -2.36
CA LEU A 90 -6.10 6.58 -3.74
C LEU A 90 -4.81 7.17 -4.31
N LEU A 91 -4.48 6.83 -5.55
CA LEU A 91 -3.42 7.49 -6.32
C LEU A 91 -4.03 8.68 -7.08
N ASP A 92 -3.53 9.89 -6.81
CA ASP A 92 -3.99 11.12 -7.47
C ASP A 92 -3.16 11.46 -8.72
N GLY A 93 -1.86 11.17 -8.68
CA GLY A 93 -0.91 11.55 -9.70
C GLY A 93 0.51 11.63 -9.18
N TRP A 94 1.41 12.30 -9.90
CA TRP A 94 2.77 12.55 -9.43
C TRP A 94 3.31 13.88 -9.92
N LYS A 95 4.24 14.46 -9.15
CA LYS A 95 5.10 15.55 -9.60
C LYS A 95 6.30 14.93 -10.30
N ASP A 96 6.71 15.52 -11.42
CA ASP A 96 8.02 15.28 -12.03
C ASP A 96 8.33 16.38 -13.05
N ASN A 97 9.61 16.59 -13.41
CA ASN A 97 10.04 17.56 -14.44
C ASN A 97 9.41 18.97 -14.33
N GLY A 98 9.18 19.45 -13.10
CA GLY A 98 8.59 20.76 -12.84
C GLY A 98 7.08 20.87 -13.16
N THR A 99 6.39 19.76 -13.42
CA THR A 99 4.96 19.70 -13.70
C THR A 99 4.26 18.63 -12.85
N TYR A 100 2.94 18.54 -12.97
CA TYR A 100 2.13 17.52 -12.34
C TYR A 100 1.45 16.64 -13.39
N TYR A 101 1.49 15.34 -13.18
CA TYR A 101 0.83 14.34 -14.01
C TYR A 101 -0.39 13.82 -13.25
N THR A 102 -1.57 14.15 -13.74
CA THR A 102 -2.84 13.80 -13.09
C THR A 102 -3.30 12.44 -13.58
N VAL A 103 -3.56 11.49 -12.67
CA VAL A 103 -4.08 10.16 -13.02
C VAL A 103 -5.59 10.15 -12.85
N ARG A 104 -6.34 9.91 -13.93
CA ARG A 104 -7.80 9.78 -13.85
C ARG A 104 -8.30 8.50 -14.51
N VAL A 105 -9.03 7.69 -13.74
CA VAL A 105 -9.66 6.46 -14.23
C VAL A 105 -10.99 6.76 -14.90
N THR A 106 -11.26 6.04 -15.98
CA THR A 106 -12.55 6.00 -16.67
C THR A 106 -13.30 4.71 -16.37
N GLN A 107 -12.58 3.66 -15.98
CA GLN A 107 -13.13 2.38 -15.57
C GLN A 107 -12.24 1.73 -14.51
N GLU A 108 -12.86 1.25 -13.43
CA GLU A 108 -12.19 0.43 -12.42
C GLU A 108 -13.05 -0.76 -12.01
N GLN A 109 -12.38 -1.88 -11.72
CA GLN A 109 -13.00 -3.11 -11.28
C GLN A 109 -12.21 -3.72 -10.12
N ILE A 110 -12.92 -4.38 -9.21
CA ILE A 110 -12.38 -5.20 -8.14
C ILE A 110 -12.89 -6.64 -8.30
N GLY A 111 -12.02 -7.61 -8.07
CA GLY A 111 -12.35 -9.04 -8.05
C GLY A 111 -11.58 -9.78 -6.96
N ASP A 112 -11.60 -11.10 -7.01
CA ASP A 112 -10.83 -11.94 -6.09
C ASP A 112 -9.32 -11.93 -6.41
N GLY A 113 -8.52 -12.64 -5.61
CA GLY A 113 -7.07 -12.75 -5.79
C GLY A 113 -6.61 -13.40 -7.11
N THR A 114 -7.51 -13.99 -7.89
CA THR A 114 -7.26 -14.53 -9.23
C THR A 114 -7.76 -13.62 -10.34
N CYS A 115 -8.25 -12.43 -9.99
CA CYS A 115 -8.95 -11.50 -10.87
C CYS A 115 -10.23 -12.09 -11.50
N ALA A 116 -10.88 -13.06 -10.84
CA ALA A 116 -12.22 -13.50 -11.19
C ALA A 116 -13.28 -12.60 -10.52
N ASP A 117 -14.55 -12.79 -10.90
CA ASP A 117 -15.72 -12.09 -10.32
C ASP A 117 -15.59 -10.56 -10.29
N LEU A 118 -15.01 -9.99 -11.35
CA LEU A 118 -14.77 -8.56 -11.49
C LEU A 118 -16.09 -7.78 -11.47
N ARG A 119 -16.17 -6.83 -10.55
CA ARG A 119 -17.29 -5.88 -10.42
C ARG A 119 -16.77 -4.44 -10.35
N PRO A 120 -17.55 -3.43 -10.77
CA PRO A 120 -17.13 -2.04 -10.71
C PRO A 120 -16.77 -1.59 -9.29
N VAL A 121 -15.75 -0.74 -9.17
CA VAL A 121 -15.44 -0.01 -7.92
C VAL A 121 -16.19 1.33 -7.95
N PRO A 122 -16.80 1.79 -6.84
CA PRO A 122 -17.39 3.12 -6.78
C PRO A 122 -16.38 4.21 -7.13
N ALA A 123 -16.76 5.18 -7.95
CA ALA A 123 -15.85 6.24 -8.38
C ALA A 123 -15.40 7.14 -7.22
N ALA A 124 -14.11 7.48 -7.18
CA ALA A 124 -13.52 8.37 -6.18
C ALA A 124 -13.05 9.69 -6.80
N GLY A 125 -13.98 10.41 -7.46
CA GLY A 125 -13.65 11.65 -8.18
C GLY A 125 -12.67 11.44 -9.34
N GLY A 126 -12.65 10.22 -9.90
CA GLY A 126 -11.74 9.79 -10.96
C GLY A 126 -10.34 9.42 -10.49
N ARG A 127 -9.98 9.52 -9.20
CA ARG A 127 -8.69 9.00 -8.71
C ARG A 127 -8.66 7.48 -8.77
N GLN A 128 -7.47 6.92 -8.97
CA GLN A 128 -7.29 5.46 -8.99
C GLN A 128 -7.34 4.90 -7.57
N HIS A 129 -8.07 3.81 -7.35
CA HIS A 129 -7.94 3.01 -6.13
C HIS A 129 -6.60 2.28 -6.14
N TYR A 130 -5.73 2.55 -5.16
CA TYR A 130 -4.41 1.92 -5.06
C TYR A 130 -4.46 0.67 -4.19
N VAL A 131 -5.00 0.78 -2.97
CA VAL A 131 -5.10 -0.32 -2.00
C VAL A 131 -6.23 -0.03 -1.00
N GLN A 132 -6.91 -1.07 -0.53
CA GLN A 132 -7.81 -0.97 0.63
C GLN A 132 -7.03 -0.57 1.88
N TRP A 133 -7.55 0.41 2.61
CA TRP A 133 -6.90 0.95 3.80
C TRP A 133 -6.76 -0.10 4.90
N THR A 134 -7.85 -0.78 5.24
CA THR A 134 -7.80 -1.97 6.09
C THR A 134 -7.42 -3.16 5.23
N VAL A 135 -6.27 -3.76 5.50
CA VAL A 135 -5.76 -4.88 4.69
C VAL A 135 -6.65 -6.11 4.90
N PRO A 136 -7.29 -6.64 3.85
CA PRO A 136 -8.16 -7.80 3.99
C PRO A 136 -7.37 -9.09 4.28
N ALA A 137 -8.03 -10.04 4.93
CA ALA A 137 -7.51 -11.39 5.13
C ALA A 137 -7.53 -12.25 3.86
N GLN A 138 -8.17 -11.77 2.79
CA GLN A 138 -8.26 -12.43 1.49
C GLN A 138 -7.55 -11.59 0.44
N ALA A 139 -6.98 -12.26 -0.56
CA ALA A 139 -6.42 -11.56 -1.71
C ALA A 139 -7.52 -10.96 -2.59
N TYR A 140 -7.23 -9.84 -3.23
CA TYR A 140 -8.14 -9.19 -4.18
C TYR A 140 -7.36 -8.62 -5.36
N CYS A 141 -8.07 -8.41 -6.46
CA CYS A 141 -7.53 -7.84 -7.68
C CYS A 141 -8.20 -6.49 -7.97
N LEU A 142 -7.42 -5.51 -8.41
CA LEU A 142 -7.88 -4.23 -8.95
C LEU A 142 -7.46 -4.14 -10.42
N LYS A 143 -8.36 -3.67 -11.27
CA LYS A 143 -8.07 -3.32 -12.66
C LYS A 143 -8.56 -1.91 -12.93
N ALA A 144 -7.68 -1.07 -13.43
CA ALA A 144 -7.96 0.32 -13.75
C ALA A 144 -7.57 0.63 -15.19
N TRP A 145 -8.38 1.46 -15.84
CA TRP A 145 -8.09 2.07 -17.13
C TRP A 145 -8.43 3.55 -17.06
N GLY A 146 -7.66 4.36 -17.76
CA GLY A 146 -7.89 5.79 -17.78
C GLY A 146 -6.79 6.55 -18.48
N THR A 147 -6.61 7.80 -18.06
CA THR A 147 -5.69 8.74 -18.66
C THR A 147 -4.74 9.35 -17.63
N ILE A 148 -3.52 9.59 -18.04
CA ILE A 148 -2.58 10.49 -17.39
C ILE A 148 -2.55 11.80 -18.18
N THR A 149 -2.70 12.93 -17.50
CA THR A 149 -2.59 14.26 -18.13
C THR A 149 -1.44 15.05 -17.53
N GLU A 150 -0.48 15.43 -18.36
CA GLU A 150 0.58 16.37 -18.02
C GLU A 150 0.01 17.80 -17.96
N GLN A 151 0.01 18.44 -16.79
CA GLN A 151 -0.66 19.73 -16.61
C GLN A 151 -0.02 20.89 -17.38
N SER A 152 1.30 20.85 -17.59
CA SER A 152 2.03 21.92 -18.29
C SER A 152 1.75 21.97 -19.79
N SER A 153 1.48 20.83 -20.42
CA SER A 153 1.31 20.71 -21.87
C SER A 153 -0.09 20.30 -22.31
N GLY A 154 -0.90 19.74 -21.39
CA GLY A 154 -2.16 19.09 -21.70
C GLY A 154 -1.99 17.73 -22.40
N LYS A 155 -0.76 17.22 -22.53
CA LYS A 155 -0.50 15.92 -23.16
C LYS A 155 -1.18 14.81 -22.36
N VAL A 156 -1.88 13.94 -23.08
CA VAL A 156 -2.61 12.80 -22.52
C VAL A 156 -1.92 11.49 -22.88
N VAL A 157 -1.90 10.55 -21.95
CA VAL A 157 -1.46 9.16 -22.13
C VAL A 157 -2.59 8.25 -21.66
N ASP A 158 -2.98 7.25 -22.44
CA ASP A 158 -3.89 6.22 -21.92
C ASP A 158 -3.09 5.17 -21.15
N PHE A 159 -3.64 4.71 -20.04
CA PHE A 159 -3.02 3.70 -19.21
C PHE A 159 -3.99 2.57 -18.85
N GLY A 160 -3.39 1.43 -18.52
CA GLY A 160 -4.02 0.35 -17.79
C GLY A 160 -3.14 -0.01 -16.59
N HIS A 161 -3.77 -0.47 -15.51
CA HIS A 161 -3.07 -0.93 -14.32
C HIS A 161 -3.84 -2.12 -13.74
N THR A 162 -3.15 -3.22 -13.45
CA THR A 162 -3.68 -4.36 -12.72
C THR A 162 -2.84 -4.57 -11.49
N GLN A 163 -3.50 -4.71 -10.34
CA GLN A 163 -2.87 -4.94 -9.06
C GLN A 163 -3.53 -6.17 -8.43
N ILE A 164 -2.74 -7.07 -7.87
CA ILE A 164 -3.23 -8.15 -7.02
C ILE A 164 -2.59 -7.98 -5.66
N TRP A 165 -3.42 -7.73 -4.66
CA TRP A 165 -3.01 -7.57 -3.27
C TRP A 165 -3.20 -8.87 -2.52
N SER A 166 -2.11 -9.40 -1.97
CA SER A 166 -2.12 -10.59 -1.11
C SER A 166 -2.30 -10.20 0.35
N PRO A 167 -2.98 -11.04 1.16
CA PRO A 167 -3.17 -10.79 2.58
C PRO A 167 -1.84 -10.81 3.35
N PRO A 168 -1.82 -10.31 4.60
CA PRO A 168 -0.64 -10.38 5.45
C PRO A 168 -0.12 -11.82 5.59
N ALA A 169 1.16 -12.03 5.30
CA ALA A 169 1.81 -13.32 5.42
C ALA A 169 3.24 -13.18 5.96
N ALA A 170 3.74 -14.27 6.56
CA ALA A 170 5.13 -14.32 7.00
C ALA A 170 6.08 -14.16 5.81
N CYS A 171 7.12 -13.34 5.97
CA CYS A 171 8.09 -13.02 4.93
C CYS A 171 9.48 -12.77 5.53
N GLY A 172 10.48 -12.75 4.66
CA GLY A 172 11.84 -12.35 4.98
C GLY A 172 12.58 -12.01 3.69
N ASN A 173 13.67 -11.26 3.83
CA ASN A 173 14.58 -10.89 2.75
C ASN A 173 16.04 -11.21 3.18
N ALA A 174 17.04 -10.77 2.41
CA ALA A 174 18.44 -11.04 2.71
C ALA A 174 18.96 -10.45 4.04
N TYR A 175 18.28 -9.46 4.61
CA TYR A 175 18.74 -8.68 5.76
C TYR A 175 17.80 -8.76 6.97
N PHE A 176 16.53 -9.10 6.75
CA PHE A 176 15.48 -9.14 7.77
C PHE A 176 14.69 -10.45 7.68
N THR A 177 14.53 -11.13 8.80
CA THR A 177 13.75 -12.37 8.93
C THR A 177 12.55 -12.14 9.87
N GLY A 178 11.59 -13.07 9.86
CA GLY A 178 10.45 -13.06 10.79
C GLY A 178 9.49 -11.87 10.62
N GLN A 179 9.41 -11.29 9.42
CA GLN A 179 8.55 -10.15 9.15
C GLN A 179 7.15 -10.61 8.74
N THR A 180 6.18 -9.71 8.82
CA THR A 180 4.86 -9.86 8.18
C THR A 180 4.78 -8.86 7.04
N CYS A 181 4.42 -9.34 5.85
CA CYS A 181 4.32 -8.51 4.65
C CYS A 181 2.93 -8.59 4.05
N VAL A 182 2.55 -7.51 3.37
CA VAL A 182 1.61 -7.58 2.25
C VAL A 182 2.41 -7.66 0.96
N LYS A 183 1.82 -8.26 -0.08
CA LYS A 183 2.41 -8.33 -1.42
C LYS A 183 1.46 -7.71 -2.42
N GLN A 184 2.01 -6.84 -3.26
CA GLN A 184 1.36 -6.37 -4.48
C GLN A 184 2.05 -7.05 -5.66
N TRP A 185 1.30 -7.83 -6.45
CA TRP A 185 1.69 -8.03 -7.85
C TRP A 185 1.11 -6.88 -8.65
N GLU A 186 1.89 -6.26 -9.52
CA GLU A 186 1.39 -5.20 -10.40
C GLU A 186 1.88 -5.36 -11.83
N SER A 187 1.02 -4.95 -12.76
CA SER A 187 1.38 -4.75 -14.15
C SER A 187 0.80 -3.45 -14.66
N TRP A 188 1.63 -2.69 -15.37
CA TRP A 188 1.30 -1.37 -15.90
C TRP A 188 1.44 -1.36 -17.42
N TRP A 189 0.52 -0.68 -18.10
CA TRP A 189 0.52 -0.50 -19.54
C TRP A 189 0.25 0.96 -19.89
N ASP A 190 0.90 1.46 -20.93
CA ASP A 190 0.59 2.77 -21.50
C ASP A 190 0.89 2.85 -23.00
N ASN A 191 0.42 3.93 -23.64
CA ASN A 191 0.65 4.22 -25.06
C ASN A 191 1.65 5.37 -25.31
N ARG A 192 2.50 5.69 -24.32
CA ARG A 192 3.56 6.72 -24.41
C ARG A 192 3.10 8.10 -24.93
N GLY A 193 1.82 8.42 -24.74
CA GLY A 193 1.26 9.72 -25.13
C GLY A 193 0.79 9.79 -26.56
N THR A 194 0.26 8.69 -27.07
CA THR A 194 -0.45 8.62 -28.35
C THR A 194 -1.89 8.16 -28.09
N PRO A 195 -2.76 9.02 -27.50
CA PRO A 195 -4.11 8.63 -27.08
C PRO A 195 -4.91 7.91 -28.17
N GLY A 196 -5.72 6.93 -27.77
CA GLY A 196 -6.52 6.09 -28.67
C GLY A 196 -5.74 4.96 -29.35
N THR A 197 -4.41 4.89 -29.18
CA THR A 197 -3.61 3.75 -29.67
C THR A 197 -3.47 2.66 -28.61
N PRO A 198 -3.21 1.39 -29.00
CA PRO A 198 -3.08 0.30 -28.05
C PRO A 198 -2.03 0.57 -26.96
N ILE A 199 -2.44 0.39 -25.70
CA ILE A 199 -1.51 0.40 -24.56
C ILE A 199 -0.62 -0.84 -24.58
N THR A 200 0.63 -0.68 -24.15
CA THR A 200 1.65 -1.74 -24.14
C THR A 200 2.25 -1.87 -22.75
N ARG A 201 2.56 -3.10 -22.33
CA ARG A 201 3.10 -3.37 -21.00
C ARG A 201 4.42 -2.62 -20.82
N LYS A 202 4.59 -1.97 -19.68
CA LYS A 202 5.81 -1.26 -19.27
C LYS A 202 6.43 -1.86 -18.03
N LEU A 203 5.61 -2.43 -17.16
CA LEU A 203 6.04 -2.96 -15.89
C LEU A 203 5.28 -4.26 -15.59
N GLU A 204 5.99 -5.19 -14.97
CA GLU A 204 5.39 -6.29 -14.25
C GLU A 204 6.31 -6.66 -13.08
N ARG A 205 5.82 -6.63 -11.85
CA ARG A 205 6.61 -6.95 -10.66
C ARG A 205 5.77 -7.41 -9.49
N ASP A 206 6.41 -8.15 -8.59
CA ASP A 206 5.98 -8.30 -7.20
C ASP A 206 6.71 -7.26 -6.33
N GLN A 207 5.97 -6.56 -5.48
CA GLN A 207 6.48 -5.70 -4.42
C GLN A 207 5.95 -6.17 -3.06
N TYR A 208 6.87 -6.51 -2.16
CA TYR A 208 6.56 -6.81 -0.78
C TYR A 208 6.76 -5.55 0.06
N ILE A 209 5.83 -5.34 1.00
CA ILE A 209 5.83 -4.21 1.92
C ILE A 209 5.75 -4.80 3.33
N ALA A 210 6.75 -4.55 4.16
CA ALA A 210 6.87 -5.20 5.47
C ALA A 210 6.37 -4.29 6.58
N ARG A 211 5.58 -4.86 7.50
CA ARG A 211 5.02 -4.16 8.66
C ARG A 211 6.14 -3.52 9.47
N GLY A 212 6.04 -2.22 9.71
CA GLY A 212 7.03 -1.43 10.46
C GLY A 212 8.34 -1.12 9.70
N LEU A 213 8.58 -1.69 8.51
CA LEU A 213 9.79 -1.43 7.73
C LEU A 213 9.54 -0.60 6.47
N GLY A 214 8.36 -0.69 5.87
CA GLY A 214 7.98 0.13 4.72
C GLY A 214 8.03 -0.60 3.39
N MET A 215 8.11 0.23 2.35
CA MET A 215 8.04 -0.19 0.95
C MET A 215 9.30 -0.96 0.49
N ALA A 216 9.21 -1.60 -0.68
CA ALA A 216 10.34 -2.27 -1.32
C ALA A 216 11.08 -3.28 -0.42
N PHE A 217 10.38 -3.91 0.53
CA PHE A 217 10.95 -4.93 1.40
C PHE A 217 11.62 -6.04 0.56
N ARG A 218 10.92 -6.44 -0.50
CA ARG A 218 11.43 -7.21 -1.63
C ARG A 218 10.79 -6.70 -2.89
N ILE A 219 11.56 -6.63 -3.97
CA ILE A 219 11.06 -6.39 -5.32
C ILE A 219 11.52 -7.55 -6.19
N GLN A 220 10.60 -8.15 -6.92
CA GLN A 220 10.91 -9.05 -8.02
C GLN A 220 10.27 -8.49 -9.28
N GLN A 221 11.08 -7.95 -10.18
CA GLN A 221 10.60 -7.48 -11.47
C GLN A 221 10.69 -8.60 -12.51
N TYR A 222 9.70 -8.64 -13.41
CA TYR A 222 9.59 -9.61 -14.50
C TYR A 222 9.66 -8.92 -15.87
N TYR A 223 9.17 -7.68 -15.97
CA TYR A 223 9.15 -6.90 -17.21
C TYR A 223 9.54 -5.43 -16.95
N PRO A 224 10.31 -4.77 -17.84
CA PRO A 224 10.80 -5.25 -19.15
C PRO A 224 12.02 -6.17 -19.08
N SER A 225 12.67 -6.23 -17.91
CA SER A 225 13.77 -7.13 -17.62
C SER A 225 13.60 -7.70 -16.22
N SER A 226 14.11 -8.92 -16.02
CA SER A 226 14.07 -9.57 -14.72
C SER A 226 15.19 -9.05 -13.83
N TRP A 227 14.84 -8.59 -12.63
CA TRP A 227 15.79 -8.25 -11.58
C TRP A 227 15.13 -8.36 -10.21
N ARG A 228 15.95 -8.36 -9.16
CA ARG A 228 15.49 -8.43 -7.77
C ARG A 228 16.25 -7.44 -6.90
N ALA A 229 15.55 -6.89 -5.90
CA ALA A 229 16.18 -6.16 -4.81
C ALA A 229 15.51 -6.44 -3.48
N ASP A 230 16.25 -6.25 -2.39
CA ASP A 230 15.80 -6.44 -1.02
C ASP A 230 16.09 -5.16 -0.20
N LEU A 231 15.13 -4.72 0.62
CA LEU A 231 15.33 -3.60 1.55
C LEU A 231 16.44 -3.91 2.53
N ARG A 232 17.42 -3.01 2.66
CA ARG A 232 18.55 -3.15 3.58
C ARG A 232 18.49 -2.17 4.74
N TYR A 233 18.05 -0.95 4.48
CA TYR A 233 17.95 0.10 5.49
C TYR A 233 16.54 0.70 5.49
N SER A 234 16.03 1.00 6.69
CA SER A 234 14.77 1.71 6.93
C SER A 234 14.95 2.66 8.11
N TRP A 235 14.49 3.90 7.99
CA TRP A 235 14.66 4.93 9.02
C TRP A 235 13.53 5.96 8.99
N THR A 236 13.48 6.79 10.04
CA THR A 236 12.60 7.97 10.18
C THR A 236 13.46 9.22 10.04
N TRP A 237 12.92 10.32 9.48
CA TRP A 237 13.65 11.57 9.26
C TRP A 237 12.81 12.83 9.50
#